data_AF-A0A3P7L5Q1-F1
#
_entry.id   AF-A0A3P7L5Q1-F1
#
_cell.length_a   1.000
_cell.length_b   1.000
_cell.length_c   1.000
_cell.angle_alpha   90.00
_cell.angle_beta   90.00
_cell.angle_gamma   90.00
#
_symmetry.space_group_name_H-M   'P 1'
#
loop_
_entity.id
_entity.type
_entity.pdbx_description
1 polymer ?
#
loop_
_entity_poly.entity_id
_entity_poly.type
_entity_poly.pdbx_seq_one_letter_code
_entity_poly.pdbx_strand_id
1 'polypeptide(L)'
;MLQPVDEIVLGAPKFINDDLLERFKVDIVARGLVTSTTDSDRFAVAKKRGILRIVDSRSNVTTQTIVDRILKTKSSSEHKNSIETSSLCNDVFYNEMDNSFTSQYSVQQQG
;
A
#
# COMPACT_ATOMS: atom_id res chain seq x y z
N MET A 1 6.89 11.80 16.28
CA MET A 1 6.32 10.50 16.67
C MET A 1 5.31 10.09 15.62
N LEU A 2 5.35 8.85 15.14
CA LEU A 2 4.28 8.31 14.29
C LEU A 2 3.05 8.09 15.18
N GLN A 3 1.87 8.45 14.69
CA GLN A 3 0.63 8.15 15.39
C GLN A 3 0.27 6.68 15.19
N PRO A 4 -0.26 6.02 16.23
CA PRO A 4 -0.74 4.65 16.13
C PRO A 4 -1.98 4.58 15.22
N VAL A 5 -2.16 3.43 14.58
CA VAL A 5 -3.36 3.10 13.80
C VAL A 5 -4.29 2.30 14.70
N ASP A 6 -5.57 2.66 14.73
CA ASP A 6 -6.57 2.02 15.58
C ASP A 6 -6.97 0.63 15.06
N GLU A 7 -7.17 0.49 13.74
CA GLU A 7 -7.65 -0.74 13.10
C GLU A 7 -6.95 -1.03 11.77
N ILE A 8 -6.77 -2.32 11.45
CA ILE A 8 -6.14 -2.79 10.21
C ILE A 8 -7.02 -3.87 9.58
N VAL A 9 -7.35 -3.69 8.30
CA VAL A 9 -8.08 -4.68 7.49
C VAL A 9 -7.10 -5.42 6.59
N LEU A 10 -6.92 -6.72 6.83
CA LEU A 10 -6.12 -7.61 5.98
C LEU A 10 -6.94 -8.09 4.78
N GLY A 11 -6.30 -8.25 3.63
CA GLY A 11 -6.99 -8.65 2.40
C GLY A 11 -7.97 -7.59 1.88
N ALA A 12 -7.68 -6.31 2.10
CA ALA A 12 -8.53 -5.21 1.66
C ALA A 12 -8.77 -5.29 0.13
N PRO A 13 -10.03 -5.10 -0.33
CA PRO A 13 -10.34 -5.18 -1.74
C PRO A 13 -9.65 -4.07 -2.53
N LYS A 14 -9.30 -4.36 -3.79
CA LYS A 14 -8.66 -3.40 -4.69
C LYS A 14 -9.55 -2.20 -5.04
N PHE A 15 -10.87 -2.39 -5.06
CA PHE A 15 -11.87 -1.37 -5.40
C PHE A 15 -12.78 -1.14 -4.21
N ILE A 16 -13.09 0.13 -3.94
CA ILE A 16 -14.02 0.53 -2.90
C ILE A 16 -15.44 0.46 -3.46
N ASN A 17 -16.33 -0.25 -2.76
CA ASN A 17 -17.76 -0.33 -3.04
C ASN A 17 -18.58 0.25 -1.88
N ASP A 18 -19.89 0.39 -2.09
CA ASP A 18 -20.82 0.96 -1.11
C ASP A 18 -20.91 0.09 0.15
N ASP A 19 -20.99 -1.24 0.00
CA ASP A 19 -21.05 -2.20 1.11
C ASP A 19 -19.86 -2.08 2.07
N LEU A 20 -18.64 -1.88 1.53
CA LEU A 20 -17.43 -1.68 2.33
C LEU A 20 -17.55 -0.40 3.17
N LEU A 21 -17.98 0.70 2.55
CA LEU A 21 -18.10 1.99 3.23
C LEU A 21 -19.18 1.95 4.32
N GLU A 22 -20.28 1.26 4.09
CA GLU A 22 -21.38 1.13 5.05
C GLU A 22 -21.04 0.19 6.19
N ARG A 23 -20.46 -0.99 5.89
CA ARG A 23 -20.05 -1.97 6.89
C ARG A 23 -19.06 -1.40 7.89
N PHE A 24 -18.08 -0.64 7.41
CA PHE A 24 -17.07 -0.01 8.25
C PHE A 24 -17.43 1.42 8.69
N LYS A 25 -18.64 1.90 8.35
CA LYS A 25 -19.14 3.24 8.70
C LYS A 25 -18.12 4.35 8.36
N VAL A 26 -17.59 4.31 7.14
CA VAL A 26 -16.50 5.19 6.70
C VAL A 26 -17.02 6.57 6.34
N ASP A 27 -16.61 7.58 7.11
CA ASP A 27 -16.95 8.98 6.84
C ASP A 27 -16.03 9.64 5.78
N ILE A 28 -14.75 9.24 5.76
CA ILE A 28 -13.72 9.83 4.90
C ILE A 28 -12.83 8.74 4.32
N VAL A 29 -12.55 8.84 3.02
CA VAL A 29 -11.52 8.04 2.35
C VAL A 29 -10.34 8.93 2.01
N ALA A 30 -9.15 8.63 2.55
CA ALA A 30 -7.94 9.41 2.29
C ALA A 30 -6.95 8.65 1.41
N ARG A 31 -6.29 9.34 0.47
CA ARG A 31 -5.12 8.83 -0.26
C ARG A 31 -4.06 9.89 -0.50
N GLY A 32 -2.83 9.45 -0.72
CA GLY A 32 -1.72 10.32 -1.08
C GLY A 32 -1.89 10.99 -2.45
N LEU A 33 -1.33 12.18 -2.63
CA LEU A 33 -1.26 12.85 -3.93
C LEU A 33 -0.41 12.05 -4.92
N VAL A 34 0.80 11.65 -4.49
CA VAL A 34 1.72 10.84 -5.30
C VAL A 34 1.24 9.39 -5.31
N THR A 35 0.77 8.95 -6.47
CA THR A 35 0.35 7.56 -6.74
C THR A 35 0.99 7.08 -8.03
N SER A 36 1.22 5.78 -8.16
CA SER A 36 1.33 5.17 -9.48
C SER A 36 -0.07 5.21 -10.15
N THR A 37 -0.13 5.66 -11.39
CA THR A 37 -1.31 5.64 -12.28
C THR A 37 -1.93 4.23 -12.30
N THR A 38 -3.25 3.94 -12.31
CA THR A 38 -4.50 4.57 -12.79
C THR A 38 -5.58 4.39 -11.70
N ASP A 39 -5.81 5.43 -10.90
CA ASP A 39 -6.61 5.34 -9.66
C ASP A 39 -8.06 5.78 -9.78
N SER A 40 -8.48 6.19 -10.98
CA SER A 40 -9.81 6.76 -11.17
C SER A 40 -10.91 5.79 -10.72
N ASP A 41 -10.74 4.50 -10.97
CA ASP A 41 -11.80 3.51 -10.74
C ASP A 41 -11.80 2.96 -9.31
N ARG A 42 -10.63 2.90 -8.63
CA ARG A 42 -10.50 2.37 -7.26
C ARG A 42 -11.31 3.17 -6.23
N PHE A 43 -11.39 4.48 -6.43
CA PHE A 43 -12.05 5.43 -5.54
C PHE A 43 -13.32 6.03 -6.15
N ALA A 44 -13.85 5.47 -7.24
CA ALA A 44 -14.98 6.03 -7.97
C ALA A 44 -16.22 6.24 -7.08
N VAL A 45 -16.55 5.25 -6.24
CA VAL A 45 -17.67 5.32 -5.29
C VAL A 45 -17.43 6.42 -4.24
N ALA A 46 -16.24 6.44 -3.63
CA ALA A 46 -15.88 7.47 -2.63
C ALA A 46 -15.89 8.89 -3.23
N LYS A 47 -15.45 9.03 -4.49
CA LYS A 47 -15.49 10.30 -5.23
C LYS A 47 -16.92 10.72 -5.52
N LYS A 48 -17.78 9.79 -5.98
CA LYS A 48 -19.21 10.03 -6.22
C LYS A 48 -19.95 10.45 -4.95
N ARG A 49 -19.60 9.85 -3.80
CA ARG A 49 -20.14 10.19 -2.48
C ARG A 49 -19.56 11.49 -1.89
N GLY A 50 -18.53 12.08 -2.49
CA GLY A 50 -17.92 13.33 -2.00
C GLY A 50 -17.01 13.19 -0.76
N ILE A 51 -16.70 11.95 -0.36
CA ILE A 51 -15.94 11.64 0.87
C ILE A 51 -14.44 11.38 0.61
N LEU A 52 -14.01 11.40 -0.65
CA LEU A 52 -12.59 11.26 -1.01
C LEU A 52 -11.79 12.53 -0.63
N ARG A 53 -10.64 12.32 0.02
CA ARG A 53 -9.67 13.35 0.40
C ARG A 53 -8.28 13.00 -0.13
N ILE A 54 -7.65 13.95 -0.81
CA ILE A 54 -6.29 13.81 -1.32
C ILE A 54 -5.34 14.55 -0.37
N VAL A 55 -4.33 13.85 0.13
CA VAL A 55 -3.35 14.37 1.09
C VAL A 55 -1.99 14.44 0.42
N ASP A 56 -1.37 15.62 0.44
CA ASP A 56 0.00 15.79 -0.06
C ASP A 56 1.02 15.45 1.05
N SER A 57 1.90 14.48 0.75
CA SER A 57 2.99 14.09 1.66
C SER A 57 4.13 15.10 1.69
N ARG A 58 4.15 16.06 0.76
CA ARG A 58 5.22 17.06 0.56
C ARG A 58 6.60 16.40 0.39
N SER A 59 6.62 15.18 -0.16
CA SER A 59 7.83 14.40 -0.37
C SER A 59 7.85 13.85 -1.79
N ASN A 60 9.03 13.91 -2.40
CA ASN A 60 9.30 13.30 -3.71
C ASN A 60 9.83 11.85 -3.59
N VAL A 61 9.95 11.33 -2.36
CA VAL A 61 10.41 9.96 -2.12
C VAL A 61 9.27 8.99 -2.42
N THR A 62 9.48 8.14 -3.43
CA THR A 62 8.56 7.06 -3.81
C THR A 62 9.26 5.71 -3.68
N THR A 63 8.49 4.62 -3.64
CA THR A 63 9.04 3.27 -3.68
C THR A 63 10.03 3.09 -4.84
N GLN A 64 9.69 3.62 -6.03
CA GLN A 64 10.57 3.58 -7.19
C GLN A 64 11.90 4.29 -6.93
N THR A 65 11.89 5.49 -6.33
CA THR A 65 13.14 6.21 -6.02
C THR A 65 14.03 5.47 -5.02
N ILE A 66 13.43 4.67 -4.11
CA ILE A 66 14.20 3.83 -3.19
C ILE A 66 14.78 2.62 -3.92
N VAL A 67 14.00 1.96 -4.78
CA VAL A 67 14.48 0.86 -5.64
C VAL A 67 15.64 1.33 -6.51
N ASP A 68 15.49 2.46 -7.21
CA ASP A 68 16.53 3.03 -8.06
C ASP A 68 17.80 3.34 -7.26
N ARG A 69 17.66 3.84 -6.03
CA ARG A 69 18.80 4.10 -5.13
C ARG A 69 19.52 2.81 -4.75
N ILE A 70 18.78 1.76 -4.38
CA ILE A 70 19.37 0.46 -4.05
C ILE A 70 20.12 -0.10 -5.25
N LEU A 71 19.52 -0.06 -6.44
CA LEU A 71 20.14 -0.53 -7.68
C LEU A 71 21.41 0.27 -8.02
N LYS A 72 21.38 1.60 -7.87
CA LYS A 72 22.53 2.48 -8.08
C LYS A 72 23.66 2.19 -7.08
N THR A 73 23.34 1.98 -5.81
CA THR A 73 24.34 1.62 -4.79
C THR A 73 24.98 0.26 -5.12
N LYS A 74 24.18 -0.72 -5.57
CA LYS A 74 24.65 -2.05 -5.98
C LYS A 74 25.54 -2.00 -7.23
N SER A 75 25.21 -1.17 -8.22
CA SER A 75 26.02 -1.07 -9.44
C SER A 75 27.33 -0.29 -9.25
N SER A 76 27.38 0.61 -8.27
CA SER A 76 28.58 1.40 -7.94
C SER A 76 29.57 0.67 -7.03
N SER A 77 29.20 -0.50 -6.50
CA SER A 77 30.09 -1.37 -5.72
C SER A 77 30.60 -2.50 -6.61
N GLU A 78 31.87 -2.41 -7.00
CA GLU A 78 32.57 -3.25 -7.99
C GLU A 78 32.71 -4.73 -7.58
N HIS A 79 31.63 -5.51 -7.51
CA HIS A 79 31.69 -6.97 -7.54
C HIS A 79 30.66 -7.49 -8.54
N LYS A 80 31.15 -7.79 -9.75
CA LYS A 80 30.43 -8.44 -10.85
C LYS A 80 29.99 -9.85 -10.46
N ASN A 81 28.89 -9.97 -9.75
CA ASN A 81 28.21 -11.26 -9.60
C ASN A 81 26.97 -11.21 -10.50
N SER A 82 27.11 -11.83 -11.67
CA SER A 82 26.07 -12.05 -12.67
C SER A 82 24.91 -12.83 -12.06
N ILE A 83 23.85 -12.15 -11.64
CA ILE A 83 22.55 -12.81 -11.45
C ILE A 83 21.48 -11.91 -12.07
N GLU A 84 21.06 -12.31 -13.27
CA GLU A 84 19.81 -11.88 -13.90
C GLU A 84 18.63 -12.19 -12.97
N THR A 85 18.16 -11.19 -12.20
CA THR A 85 16.98 -11.34 -11.33
C THR A 85 16.06 -10.14 -11.46
N SER A 86 15.72 -9.77 -12.69
CA SER A 86 14.69 -8.74 -12.95
C SER A 86 13.27 -9.33 -13.00
N SER A 87 13.09 -10.63 -13.22
CA SER A 87 11.75 -11.24 -13.32
C SER A 87 11.27 -12.00 -12.08
N LEU A 88 12.16 -12.51 -11.23
CA LEU A 88 11.77 -13.42 -10.13
C LEU A 88 11.24 -12.72 -8.88
N CYS A 89 11.59 -11.45 -8.62
CA CYS A 89 11.28 -10.82 -7.32
C CYS A 89 9.81 -10.36 -7.18
N ASN A 90 9.10 -10.14 -8.28
CA ASN A 90 7.69 -9.74 -8.24
C ASN A 90 6.77 -10.93 -7.89
N ASP A 91 7.13 -12.14 -8.33
CA ASP A 91 6.30 -13.34 -8.13
C ASP A 91 6.50 -13.95 -6.73
N VAL A 92 7.65 -13.74 -6.08
CA VAL A 92 7.91 -14.27 -4.73
C VAL A 92 7.12 -13.50 -3.67
N PHE A 93 6.96 -12.18 -3.81
CA PHE A 93 6.35 -11.35 -2.76
C PHE A 93 4.83 -11.58 -2.56
N TYR A 94 4.11 -12.00 -3.60
CA TYR A 94 2.66 -12.26 -3.51
C TYR A 94 2.30 -13.70 -3.15
N ASN A 95 3.20 -14.67 -3.38
CA ASN A 95 2.87 -16.09 -3.26
C ASN A 95 3.30 -16.73 -1.92
N GLU A 96 4.09 -16.04 -1.10
CA GLU A 96 4.62 -16.58 0.19
C GLU A 96 3.95 -15.98 1.45
N MET A 97 2.89 -15.19 1.33
CA MET A 97 2.12 -14.74 2.51
C MET A 97 1.27 -15.88 3.08
N ASP A 98 1.91 -16.77 3.86
CA ASP A 98 1.20 -17.66 4.77
C ASP A 98 0.43 -16.84 5.82
N ASN A 99 -0.89 -17.00 5.81
CA ASN A 99 -1.89 -16.26 6.58
C ASN A 99 -1.87 -16.57 8.09
N SER A 100 -0.76 -16.36 8.79
CA SER A 100 -0.74 -16.44 10.25
C SER A 100 0.11 -15.36 10.92
N PHE A 101 -0.22 -14.08 10.67
CA PHE A 101 0.26 -13.01 11.53
C PHE A 101 -0.50 -13.08 12.87
N THR A 102 0.18 -13.56 13.91
CA THR A 102 -0.37 -13.53 15.27
C THR A 102 0.05 -12.20 15.91
N SER A 103 -0.86 -11.23 15.92
CA SER A 103 -0.63 -9.94 16.60
C SER A 103 -0.47 -10.18 18.11
N GLN A 104 0.53 -9.53 18.73
CA GLN A 104 0.66 -9.48 20.20
C GLN A 104 -0.31 -8.48 20.84
N TYR A 105 -1.02 -7.70 20.04
CA TYR A 105 -2.05 -6.77 20.48
C TYR A 105 -3.41 -7.43 20.35
N SER A 106 -4.23 -7.33 21.39
CA SER A 106 -5.61 -7.83 21.40
C SER A 106 -6.43 -7.12 20.31
N VAL A 107 -6.75 -7.83 19.24
CA VAL A 107 -7.67 -7.33 18.20
C VAL A 107 -9.10 -7.62 18.64
N GLN A 108 -9.81 -6.60 19.11
CA GLN A 108 -11.24 -6.69 19.37
C GLN A 108 -11.99 -6.37 18.06
N GLN A 109 -12.61 -7.39 17.46
CA GLN A 109 -13.51 -7.14 16.33
C GLN A 109 -14.82 -6.56 16.87
N GLN A 110 -15.10 -5.29 16.56
CA GLN A 110 -16.43 -4.74 16.78
C GLN A 110 -17.36 -5.27 15.68
N GLY A 111 -18.38 -6.01 16.09
CA GLY A 111 -19.45 -6.53 15.23
C GLY A 111 -20.48 -5.48 14.84
#